data_AF-A0A2E3A5E7-F1
#
_entry.id   AF-A0A2E3A5E7-F1
#
_cell.length_a   1.000
_cell.length_b   1.000
_cell.length_c   1.000
_cell.angle_alpha   90.00
_cell.angle_beta   90.00
_cell.angle_gamma   90.00
#
_symmetry.space_group_name_H-M   'P 1'
#
loop_
_entity.id
_entity.type
_entity.pdbx_description
1 polymer ?
#
loop_
_entity_poly.entity_id
_entity_poly.type
_entity_poly.pdbx_seq_one_letter_code
_entity_poly.pdbx_strand_id
1 'polypeptide(L)'
;DMEAAGPTGAKGEPELEPYVLKLVDLGSGDGGAPSPGARFEYFVLAEDFGRTGNKRADGRPVGNLGESQLYLLQVVDPDVLEDQYAREVMSLRDMTDRMRGRQESVRKDLEESQEKFLLGGKLDKGAAARLSRHRQDQVRVSEGLTELAANIGQLLGKMKMNKVGEEKWKDWLQGLREELDDIAEHKSDRIAEQLDELRSRAQESEQDPAALARSVAVQLEVERDLDAIVVRMSEFGDLRGLIQLMREIKRRQEGLREDTRSQTEKDGGGGKEE
;
A
#
# COMPACT_ATOMS: atom_id res chain seq x y z
N ASP A 1 37.18 6.81 29.73
CA ASP A 1 36.05 6.63 28.80
C ASP A 1 34.90 7.51 29.23
N MET A 2 34.77 8.68 28.59
CA MET A 2 33.61 9.56 28.77
C MET A 2 32.65 9.26 27.62
N GLU A 3 31.51 8.67 27.95
CA GLU A 3 30.36 8.61 27.04
C GLU A 3 29.90 10.04 26.74
N ALA A 4 29.94 10.42 25.47
CA ALA A 4 29.33 11.64 24.99
C ALA A 4 27.81 11.49 25.10
N ALA A 5 27.21 12.18 26.07
CA ALA A 5 25.77 12.30 26.18
C ALA A 5 25.23 12.96 24.90
N GLY A 6 24.40 12.23 24.15
CA GLY A 6 23.69 12.75 22.99
C GLY A 6 22.77 13.93 23.39
N PRO A 7 22.43 14.81 22.43
CA PRO A 7 21.60 15.98 22.70
C PRO A 7 20.26 15.53 23.29
N THR A 8 19.94 16.07 24.47
CA THR A 8 18.66 15.87 25.13
C THR A 8 17.60 16.63 24.33
N GLY A 9 16.72 15.87 23.66
CA GLY A 9 15.62 16.41 22.87
C GLY A 9 14.79 17.38 23.70
N ALA A 10 14.67 18.62 23.23
CA ALA A 10 13.72 19.57 23.77
C ALA A 10 12.31 18.97 23.63
N LYS A 11 11.57 18.94 24.74
CA LYS A 11 10.16 18.53 24.74
C LYS A 11 9.36 19.52 23.89
N GLY A 12 8.81 19.01 22.81
CA GLY A 12 8.04 19.75 21.81
C GLY A 12 8.69 19.55 20.45
N GLU A 13 8.22 18.54 19.71
CA GLU A 13 8.47 18.50 18.28
C GLU A 13 8.03 19.85 17.70
N PRO A 14 8.90 20.62 17.03
CA PRO A 14 8.45 21.80 16.33
C PRO A 14 7.40 21.35 15.31
N GLU A 15 6.21 21.97 15.32
CA GLU A 15 5.28 21.84 14.20
C GLU A 15 6.01 22.34 12.94
N LEU A 16 6.53 21.39 12.17
CA LEU A 16 7.15 21.68 10.89
C LEU A 16 6.01 22.07 9.95
N GLU A 17 5.94 23.35 9.58
CA GLU A 17 5.07 23.76 8.50
C GLU A 17 5.47 23.00 7.23
N PRO A 18 4.55 22.31 6.55
CA PRO A 18 4.87 21.58 5.33
C PRO A 18 5.36 22.56 4.27
N TYR A 19 6.60 22.37 3.81
CA TYR A 19 7.12 23.13 2.69
C TYR A 19 6.39 22.74 1.40
N VAL A 20 5.58 23.65 0.87
CA VAL A 20 4.86 23.45 -0.39
C VAL A 20 5.72 23.93 -1.54
N LEU A 21 6.39 23.00 -2.19
CA LEU A 21 7.11 23.26 -3.44
C LEU A 21 6.09 23.60 -4.55
N LYS A 22 6.13 24.82 -5.08
CA LYS A 22 5.26 25.20 -6.18
C LYS A 22 5.93 24.83 -7.50
N LEU A 23 5.17 24.19 -8.40
CA LEU A 23 5.64 23.80 -9.74
C LEU A 23 6.18 24.98 -10.58
N VAL A 24 5.74 26.22 -10.30
CA VAL A 24 6.26 27.43 -10.96
C VAL A 24 7.68 27.79 -10.51
N ASP A 25 8.09 27.33 -9.32
CA ASP A 25 9.43 27.54 -8.78
C ASP A 25 10.41 26.47 -9.31
N LEU A 26 9.87 25.37 -9.83
CA LEU A 26 10.58 24.34 -10.59
C LEU A 26 10.65 24.75 -12.08
N GLY A 27 11.38 25.83 -12.37
CA GLY A 27 11.59 26.25 -13.75
C GLY A 27 12.28 25.14 -14.56
N SER A 28 11.75 24.83 -15.74
CA SER A 28 12.61 24.25 -16.78
C SER A 28 13.67 25.29 -17.15
N GLY A 29 14.84 24.86 -17.66
CA GLY A 29 15.91 25.78 -18.08
C GLY A 29 15.48 26.87 -19.07
N ASP A 30 14.26 26.76 -19.61
CA ASP A 30 13.67 27.60 -20.63
C ASP A 30 12.59 28.56 -20.08
N GLY A 31 12.34 28.56 -18.75
CA GLY A 31 11.35 29.44 -18.09
C GLY A 31 9.88 29.05 -18.32
N GLY A 32 9.63 27.88 -18.92
CA GLY A 32 8.30 27.32 -19.11
C GLY A 32 7.85 26.45 -17.94
N ALA A 33 6.55 26.14 -17.88
CA ALA A 33 6.06 25.12 -16.96
C ALA A 33 6.70 23.75 -17.30
N PRO A 34 7.01 22.91 -16.30
CA PRO A 34 7.66 21.65 -16.54
C PRO A 34 6.77 20.69 -17.34
N SER A 35 7.33 20.09 -18.39
CA SER A 35 6.64 19.15 -19.29
C SER A 35 6.69 17.71 -18.77
N PRO A 36 5.80 16.82 -19.22
CA PRO A 36 5.93 15.38 -19.00
C PRO A 36 7.34 14.89 -19.36
N GLY A 37 7.93 14.06 -18.49
CA GLY A 37 9.31 13.59 -18.60
C GLY A 37 10.35 14.46 -17.89
N ALA A 38 10.01 15.68 -17.47
CA ALA A 38 10.91 16.52 -16.68
C ALA A 38 11.25 15.87 -15.33
N ARG A 39 12.51 15.99 -14.93
CA ARG A 39 13.04 15.44 -13.68
C ARG A 39 13.73 16.53 -12.88
N PHE A 40 13.45 16.58 -11.59
CA PHE A 40 14.01 17.54 -10.65
C PHE A 40 14.64 16.77 -9.50
N GLU A 41 15.94 16.91 -9.36
CA GLU A 41 16.66 16.39 -8.22
C GLU A 41 16.65 17.45 -7.12
N TYR A 42 16.22 17.06 -5.93
CA TYR A 42 16.21 17.94 -4.77
C TYR A 42 16.70 17.19 -3.54
N PHE A 43 17.32 17.93 -2.64
CA PHE A 43 17.67 17.46 -1.30
C PHE A 43 17.21 18.54 -0.32
N VAL A 44 16.84 18.10 0.87
CA VAL A 44 16.43 18.98 1.95
C VAL A 44 17.68 19.28 2.78
N LEU A 45 17.94 20.56 2.98
CA LEU A 45 18.99 21.03 3.89
C LEU A 45 18.39 21.26 5.26
N ALA A 46 18.93 20.58 6.26
CA ALA A 46 18.69 20.89 7.66
C ALA A 46 19.86 21.75 8.16
N GLU A 47 19.57 23.00 8.46
CA GLU A 47 20.54 23.92 9.07
C GLU A 47 20.28 24.01 10.57
N ASP A 48 21.16 23.44 11.38
CA ASP A 48 21.21 23.73 12.82
C ASP A 48 22.17 24.89 13.02
N PHE A 49 21.66 26.12 13.02
CA PHE A 49 22.40 27.26 13.56
C PHE A 49 22.43 27.14 15.07
N GLY A 50 23.34 26.29 15.55
CA GLY A 50 23.43 25.84 16.92
C GLY A 50 23.03 26.89 17.96
N ARG A 51 22.11 26.51 18.85
CA ARG A 51 22.11 27.03 20.24
C ARG A 51 23.40 26.69 20.98
N THR A 52 24.22 25.81 20.43
CA THR A 52 25.58 25.49 20.86
C THR A 52 26.50 26.65 20.46
N GLY A 53 26.96 27.44 21.43
CA GLY A 53 27.69 28.71 21.24
C GLY A 53 29.04 28.68 20.51
N ASN A 54 29.28 27.73 19.61
CA ASN A 54 30.45 27.68 18.75
C ASN A 54 30.34 28.77 17.68
N LYS A 55 31.27 29.72 17.71
CA LYS A 55 31.40 30.80 16.74
C LYS A 55 32.75 30.67 16.03
N ARG A 56 32.79 31.03 14.75
CA ARG A 56 34.03 31.25 14.01
C ARG A 56 34.80 32.41 14.65
N ALA A 57 36.08 32.56 14.32
CA ALA A 57 36.94 33.65 14.84
C ALA A 57 36.40 35.06 14.53
N ASP A 58 35.49 35.19 13.56
CA ASP A 58 34.78 36.43 13.18
C ASP A 58 33.44 36.63 13.94
N GLY A 59 33.11 35.75 14.88
CA GLY A 59 31.90 35.83 15.71
C GLY A 59 30.63 35.24 15.08
N ARG A 60 30.68 34.68 13.87
CA ARG A 60 29.52 34.03 13.23
C ARG A 60 29.29 32.62 13.79
N PRO A 61 28.04 32.23 14.12
CA PRO A 61 27.75 30.88 14.62
C PRO A 61 28.17 29.80 13.61
N VAL A 62 28.80 28.74 14.10
CA VAL A 62 29.16 27.53 13.33
C VAL A 62 28.00 26.56 13.49
N GLY A 63 27.09 26.57 12.52
CA GLY A 63 26.00 25.60 12.46
C GLY A 63 26.46 24.26 11.86
N ASN A 64 25.73 23.19 12.20
CA ASN A 64 25.84 21.93 11.49
C ASN A 64 24.87 21.96 10.30
N LEU A 65 25.36 21.63 9.11
CA LEU A 65 24.55 21.38 7.92
C LEU A 65 24.38 19.88 7.77
N GLY A 66 23.14 19.40 7.84
CA GLY A 66 22.77 18.04 7.46
C GLY A 66 22.06 18.07 6.12
N GLU A 67 22.53 17.30 5.15
CA GLU A 67 21.84 17.12 3.87
C GLU A 67 21.01 15.83 3.93
N SER A 68 19.77 15.87 3.44
CA SER A 68 18.99 14.64 3.25
C SER A 68 19.57 13.78 2.14
N GLN A 69 19.09 12.53 2.05
CA GLN A 69 19.22 11.76 0.82
C GLN A 69 18.65 12.54 -0.39
N LEU A 70 19.19 12.26 -1.57
CA LEU A 70 18.71 12.84 -2.82
C LEU A 70 17.30 12.31 -3.13
N TYR A 71 16.40 13.22 -3.49
CA TYR A 71 15.05 12.92 -3.94
C TYR A 71 14.87 13.32 -5.41
N LEU A 72 14.01 12.59 -6.12
CA LEU A 72 13.69 12.83 -7.52
C LEU A 72 12.19 13.12 -7.67
N LEU A 73 11.86 14.28 -8.21
CA LEU A 73 10.53 14.63 -8.69
C LEU A 73 10.48 14.39 -10.19
N GLN A 74 9.52 13.61 -10.65
CA GLN A 74 9.29 13.40 -12.08
C GLN A 74 7.89 13.90 -12.44
N VAL A 75 7.81 14.76 -13.45
CA VAL A 75 6.54 15.15 -14.06
C VAL A 75 6.13 14.05 -15.03
N VAL A 76 4.93 13.52 -14.88
CA VAL A 76 4.44 12.39 -15.67
C VAL A 76 3.08 12.74 -16.24
N ASP A 77 2.78 12.23 -17.43
CA ASP A 77 1.44 12.33 -17.99
C ASP A 77 0.42 11.65 -17.06
N PRO A 78 -0.79 12.24 -16.90
CA PRO A 78 -1.84 11.64 -16.08
C PRO A 78 -2.15 10.20 -16.46
N ASP A 79 -2.17 9.88 -17.76
CA ASP A 79 -2.39 8.52 -18.27
C ASP A 79 -1.33 7.53 -17.78
N VAL A 80 -0.06 7.93 -17.78
CA VAL A 80 1.04 7.07 -17.31
C VAL A 80 0.95 6.85 -15.80
N LEU A 81 0.53 7.89 -15.06
CA LEU A 81 0.34 7.80 -13.62
C LEU A 81 -0.87 6.91 -13.26
N GLU A 82 -1.96 6.97 -14.02
CA GLU A 82 -3.09 6.04 -13.89
C GLU A 82 -2.65 4.60 -14.13
N ASP A 83 -1.84 4.36 -15.16
CA ASP A 83 -1.32 3.03 -15.47
C ASP A 83 -0.42 2.51 -14.34
N GLN A 84 0.40 3.38 -13.73
CA GLN A 84 1.21 3.03 -12.58
C GLN A 84 0.35 2.67 -11.36
N TYR A 85 -0.68 3.46 -11.05
CA TYR A 85 -1.59 3.15 -9.95
C TYR A 85 -2.39 1.86 -10.20
N ALA A 86 -2.79 1.58 -11.43
CA ALA A 86 -3.42 0.30 -11.77
C ALA A 86 -2.48 -0.90 -11.49
N ARG A 87 -1.17 -0.76 -11.75
CA ARG A 87 -0.18 -1.79 -11.38
C ARG A 87 -0.01 -1.92 -9.87
N GLU A 88 -0.03 -0.80 -9.13
CA GLU A 88 -0.03 -0.83 -7.66
C GLU A 88 -1.27 -1.60 -7.13
N VAL A 89 -2.45 -1.41 -7.73
CA VAL A 89 -3.64 -2.22 -7.40
C VAL A 89 -3.42 -3.71 -7.66
N MET A 90 -2.78 -4.11 -8.76
CA MET A 90 -2.46 -5.52 -9.01
C MET A 90 -1.49 -6.09 -7.97
N SER A 91 -0.52 -5.30 -7.53
CA SER A 91 0.37 -5.69 -6.43
C SER A 91 -0.39 -5.92 -5.12
N LEU A 92 -1.35 -5.03 -4.80
CA LEU A 92 -2.22 -5.17 -3.63
C LEU A 92 -3.13 -6.40 -3.73
N ARG A 93 -3.60 -6.73 -4.94
CA ARG A 93 -4.36 -7.96 -5.22
C ARG A 93 -3.53 -9.20 -4.91
N ASP A 94 -2.29 -9.25 -5.38
CA ASP A 94 -1.39 -10.39 -5.11
C ASP A 94 -1.03 -10.49 -3.62
N MET A 95 -0.87 -9.37 -2.92
CA MET A 95 -0.72 -9.36 -1.47
C MET A 95 -1.97 -9.90 -0.76
N THR A 96 -3.17 -9.53 -1.23
CA THR A 96 -4.44 -10.03 -0.68
C THR A 96 -4.59 -11.54 -0.91
N ASP A 97 -4.23 -12.05 -2.09
CA ASP A 97 -4.25 -13.50 -2.37
C ASP A 97 -3.26 -14.28 -1.48
N ARG A 98 -2.09 -13.70 -1.18
CA ARG A 98 -1.17 -14.27 -0.18
C ARG A 98 -1.77 -14.30 1.22
N MET A 99 -2.55 -13.28 1.61
CA MET A 99 -3.26 -13.28 2.89
C MET A 99 -4.39 -14.29 2.95
N ARG A 100 -5.13 -14.45 1.86
CA ARG A 100 -6.10 -15.55 1.70
C ARG A 100 -5.44 -16.91 1.89
N GLY A 101 -4.32 -17.17 1.20
CA GLY A 101 -3.58 -18.44 1.34
C GLY A 101 -3.01 -18.66 2.74
N ARG A 102 -2.58 -17.61 3.42
CA ARG A 102 -2.17 -17.69 4.83
C ARG A 102 -3.34 -18.05 5.73
N GLN A 103 -4.48 -17.38 5.58
CA GLN A 103 -5.68 -17.69 6.35
C GLN A 103 -6.13 -19.15 6.14
N GLU A 104 -6.08 -19.65 4.89
CA GLU A 104 -6.36 -21.05 4.56
C GLU A 104 -5.43 -22.01 5.29
N SER A 105 -4.13 -21.71 5.32
CA SER A 105 -3.16 -22.51 6.07
C SER A 105 -3.48 -22.53 7.56
N VAL A 106 -3.75 -21.37 8.16
CA VAL A 106 -4.07 -21.24 9.59
C VAL A 106 -5.35 -22.00 9.93
N ARG A 107 -6.38 -21.95 9.07
CA ARG A 107 -7.60 -22.74 9.25
C ARG A 107 -7.34 -24.24 9.20
N LYS A 108 -6.64 -24.72 8.17
CA LYS A 108 -6.34 -26.16 8.03
C LYS A 108 -5.54 -26.68 9.21
N ASP A 109 -4.59 -25.91 9.73
CA ASP A 109 -3.81 -26.27 10.92
C ASP A 109 -4.69 -26.34 12.17
N LEU A 110 -5.69 -25.44 12.29
CA LEU A 110 -6.67 -25.46 13.37
C LEU A 110 -7.62 -26.66 13.25
N GLU A 111 -8.10 -26.98 12.05
CA GLU A 111 -8.92 -28.15 11.74
C GLU A 111 -8.19 -29.45 12.08
N GLU A 112 -6.93 -29.60 11.68
CA GLU A 112 -6.10 -30.76 12.01
C GLU A 112 -5.91 -30.88 13.53
N SER A 113 -5.73 -29.75 14.21
CA SER A 113 -5.65 -29.73 15.67
C SER A 113 -6.97 -30.17 16.31
N GLN A 114 -8.09 -29.66 15.80
CA GLN A 114 -9.43 -30.04 16.26
C GLN A 114 -9.67 -31.55 16.09
N GLU A 115 -9.34 -32.12 14.93
CA GLU A 115 -9.49 -33.56 14.67
C GLU A 115 -8.65 -34.39 15.66
N LYS A 116 -7.40 -34.00 15.89
CA LYS A 116 -6.53 -34.66 16.89
C LYS A 116 -7.12 -34.60 18.30
N PHE A 117 -7.72 -33.46 18.69
CA PHE A 117 -8.37 -33.33 19.98
C PHE A 117 -9.65 -34.15 20.09
N LEU A 118 -10.42 -34.28 19.00
CA LEU A 118 -11.61 -35.13 18.94
C LEU A 118 -11.25 -36.62 19.10
N LEU A 119 -10.14 -37.07 18.49
CA LEU A 119 -9.63 -38.45 18.64
C LEU A 119 -9.03 -38.73 20.01
N GLY A 120 -8.36 -37.74 20.62
CA GLY A 120 -7.75 -37.83 21.96
C GLY A 120 -8.72 -37.55 23.11
N GLY A 121 -9.92 -37.06 22.79
CA GLY A 121 -11.06 -36.94 23.68
C GLY A 121 -11.28 -35.57 24.31
N LYS A 122 -10.27 -34.71 24.50
CA LYS A 122 -10.42 -33.45 25.27
C LYS A 122 -9.39 -32.36 24.91
N LEU A 123 -9.78 -31.10 25.11
CA LEU A 123 -8.86 -29.96 25.19
C LEU A 123 -8.44 -29.76 26.65
N ASP A 124 -7.15 -29.99 26.95
CA ASP A 124 -6.61 -29.91 28.31
C ASP A 124 -5.43 -28.92 28.42
N LYS A 125 -4.73 -28.93 29.56
CA LYS A 125 -3.53 -28.10 29.78
C LYS A 125 -2.45 -28.31 28.72
N GLY A 126 -2.34 -29.51 28.14
CA GLY A 126 -1.40 -29.83 27.06
C GLY A 126 -1.76 -29.18 25.72
N ALA A 127 -3.03 -28.83 25.52
CA ALA A 127 -3.51 -28.13 24.33
C ALA A 127 -3.17 -26.62 24.34
N ALA A 128 -2.91 -26.03 25.51
CA ALA A 128 -2.73 -24.58 25.66
C ALA A 128 -1.61 -24.01 24.76
N ALA A 129 -0.49 -24.73 24.62
CA ALA A 129 0.61 -24.33 23.74
C ALA A 129 0.22 -24.35 22.25
N ARG A 130 -0.68 -25.27 21.83
CA ARG A 130 -1.18 -25.31 20.45
C ARG A 130 -2.14 -24.17 20.18
N LEU A 131 -3.11 -23.95 21.08
CA LEU A 131 -4.06 -22.84 20.99
C LEU A 131 -3.35 -21.47 20.98
N SER A 132 -2.29 -21.33 21.78
CA SER A 132 -1.48 -20.11 21.78
C SER A 132 -0.76 -19.87 20.45
N ARG A 133 -0.36 -20.92 19.72
CA ARG A 133 0.24 -20.79 18.38
C ARG A 133 -0.80 -20.38 17.35
N HIS A 134 -1.95 -21.06 17.34
CA HIS A 134 -3.09 -20.70 16.47
C HIS A 134 -3.52 -19.25 16.64
N ARG A 135 -3.58 -18.77 17.90
CA ARG A 135 -3.83 -17.36 18.19
C ARG A 135 -2.77 -16.45 17.56
N GLN A 136 -1.48 -16.75 17.75
CA GLN A 136 -0.40 -15.93 17.18
C GLN A 136 -0.45 -15.89 15.66
N ASP A 137 -0.76 -17.02 15.02
CA ASP A 137 -0.89 -17.08 13.57
C ASP A 137 -2.08 -16.25 13.08
N GLN A 138 -3.21 -16.28 13.78
CA GLN A 138 -4.36 -15.43 13.48
C GLN A 138 -4.06 -13.94 13.67
N VAL A 139 -3.35 -13.55 14.74
CA VAL A 139 -2.94 -12.15 14.95
C VAL A 139 -2.09 -11.65 13.79
N ARG A 140 -1.18 -12.47 13.26
CA ARG A 140 -0.38 -12.10 12.09
C ARG A 140 -1.21 -11.99 10.80
N VAL A 141 -2.36 -12.65 10.72
CA VAL A 141 -3.32 -12.41 9.63
C VAL A 141 -3.98 -11.05 9.82
N SER A 142 -4.48 -10.73 11.02
CA SER A 142 -5.06 -9.41 11.32
C SER A 142 -4.09 -8.27 10.97
N GLU A 143 -2.85 -8.35 11.46
CA GLU A 143 -1.80 -7.35 11.19
C GLU A 143 -1.55 -7.17 9.68
N GLY A 144 -1.52 -8.26 8.92
CA GLY A 144 -1.34 -8.21 7.47
C GLY A 144 -2.52 -7.59 6.72
N LEU A 145 -3.75 -7.78 7.22
CA LEU A 145 -4.95 -7.15 6.67
C LEU A 145 -4.97 -5.63 6.96
N THR A 146 -4.61 -5.22 8.17
CA THR A 146 -4.44 -3.81 8.52
C THR A 146 -3.36 -3.13 7.67
N GLU A 147 -2.24 -3.82 7.41
CA GLU A 147 -1.18 -3.31 6.51
C GLU A 147 -1.70 -3.14 5.08
N LEU A 148 -2.46 -4.10 4.56
CA LEU A 148 -3.10 -4.01 3.24
C LEU A 148 -4.05 -2.81 3.14
N ALA A 149 -4.91 -2.61 4.14
CA ALA A 149 -5.82 -1.48 4.20
C ALA A 149 -5.07 -0.14 4.25
N ALA A 150 -3.99 -0.06 5.03
CA ALA A 150 -3.12 1.11 5.09
C ALA A 150 -2.45 1.39 3.73
N ASN A 151 -1.99 0.37 3.01
CA ASN A 151 -1.40 0.51 1.69
C ASN A 151 -2.41 1.01 0.64
N ILE A 152 -3.67 0.56 0.69
CA ILE A 152 -4.75 1.15 -0.12
C ILE A 152 -4.97 2.61 0.24
N GLY A 153 -4.97 2.95 1.54
CA GLY A 153 -5.07 4.32 2.03
C GLY A 153 -3.94 5.22 1.51
N GLN A 154 -2.71 4.71 1.47
CA GLN A 154 -1.57 5.41 0.87
C GLN A 154 -1.76 5.64 -0.63
N LEU A 155 -2.22 4.63 -1.38
CA LEU A 155 -2.51 4.76 -2.81
C LEU A 155 -3.59 5.83 -3.07
N LEU A 156 -4.69 5.82 -2.31
CA LEU A 156 -5.72 6.86 -2.35
C LEU A 156 -5.15 8.25 -2.06
N GLY A 157 -4.26 8.35 -1.06
CA GLY A 157 -3.52 9.57 -0.75
C GLY A 157 -2.71 10.08 -1.95
N LYS A 158 -1.94 9.20 -2.60
CA LYS A 158 -1.18 9.52 -3.82
C LYS A 158 -2.10 10.00 -4.95
N MET A 159 -3.21 9.29 -5.21
CA MET A 159 -4.18 9.65 -6.25
C MET A 159 -4.80 11.03 -6.01
N LYS A 160 -5.15 11.32 -4.76
CA LYS A 160 -5.70 12.63 -4.35
C LYS A 160 -4.69 13.75 -4.53
N MET A 161 -3.45 13.55 -4.07
CA MET A 161 -2.38 14.56 -4.19
C MET A 161 -2.06 14.88 -5.65
N ASN A 162 -2.01 13.86 -6.50
CA ASN A 162 -1.73 14.02 -7.92
C ASN A 162 -2.96 14.42 -8.75
N LYS A 163 -4.15 14.46 -8.16
CA LYS A 163 -5.43 14.76 -8.83
C LYS A 163 -5.70 13.86 -10.03
N VAL A 164 -5.32 12.59 -9.90
CA VAL A 164 -5.46 11.55 -10.94
C VAL A 164 -6.44 10.47 -10.47
N GLY A 165 -7.09 9.81 -11.44
CA GLY A 165 -8.07 8.76 -11.22
C GLY A 165 -9.49 9.29 -11.04
N GLU A 166 -10.43 8.58 -11.66
CA GLU A 166 -11.87 8.83 -11.58
C GLU A 166 -12.39 8.63 -10.14
N GLU A 167 -13.42 9.38 -9.76
CA GLU A 167 -13.99 9.30 -8.41
C GLU A 167 -14.53 7.91 -8.10
N LYS A 168 -15.21 7.28 -9.06
CA LYS A 168 -15.70 5.90 -8.92
C LYS A 168 -14.58 4.89 -8.60
N TRP A 169 -13.38 5.11 -9.13
CA TRP A 169 -12.24 4.24 -8.84
C TRP A 169 -11.75 4.46 -7.40
N LYS A 170 -11.70 5.72 -6.95
CA LYS A 170 -11.34 6.03 -5.56
C LYS A 170 -12.38 5.50 -4.58
N ASP A 171 -13.67 5.64 -4.89
CA ASP A 171 -14.75 5.09 -4.07
C ASP A 171 -14.65 3.57 -3.96
N TRP A 172 -14.36 2.88 -5.08
CA TRP A 172 -14.15 1.44 -5.08
C TRP A 172 -12.94 1.02 -4.22
N LEU A 173 -11.81 1.72 -4.35
CA LEU A 173 -10.63 1.46 -3.50
C LEU A 173 -10.92 1.73 -2.02
N GLN A 174 -11.67 2.79 -1.71
CA GLN A 174 -12.06 3.12 -0.35
C GLN A 174 -12.97 2.03 0.24
N GLY A 175 -13.91 1.50 -0.54
CA GLY A 175 -14.73 0.35 -0.14
C GLY A 175 -13.89 -0.90 0.13
N LEU A 176 -12.90 -1.22 -0.72
CA LEU A 176 -12.00 -2.35 -0.46
C LEU A 176 -11.18 -2.17 0.82
N ARG A 177 -10.72 -0.95 1.09
CA ARG A 177 -10.01 -0.63 2.32
C ARG A 177 -10.89 -0.87 3.55
N GLU A 178 -12.11 -0.33 3.54
CA GLU A 178 -13.07 -0.49 4.64
C GLU A 178 -13.40 -1.97 4.87
N GLU A 179 -13.61 -2.74 3.80
CA GLU A 179 -13.86 -4.18 3.90
C GLU A 179 -12.66 -4.94 4.52
N LEU A 180 -11.42 -4.58 4.19
CA LEU A 180 -10.23 -5.19 4.80
C LEU A 180 -10.07 -4.82 6.28
N ASP A 181 -10.33 -3.55 6.64
CA ASP A 181 -10.34 -3.09 8.03
C ASP A 181 -11.42 -3.85 8.83
N ASP A 182 -12.64 -3.99 8.29
CA ASP A 182 -13.74 -4.74 8.90
C ASP A 182 -13.38 -6.22 9.13
N ILE A 183 -12.73 -6.87 8.16
CA ILE A 183 -12.29 -8.27 8.30
C ILE A 183 -11.25 -8.37 9.43
N ALA A 184 -10.28 -7.45 9.48
CA ALA A 184 -9.24 -7.45 10.50
C ALA A 184 -9.83 -7.29 11.91
N GLU A 185 -10.58 -6.21 12.14
CA GLU A 185 -11.07 -5.81 13.47
C GLU A 185 -12.22 -6.69 13.98
N HIS A 186 -13.15 -7.10 13.11
CA HIS A 186 -14.39 -7.73 13.56
C HIS A 186 -14.43 -9.25 13.38
N LYS A 187 -13.58 -9.81 12.51
CA LYS A 187 -13.51 -11.26 12.27
C LYS A 187 -12.20 -11.86 12.75
N SER A 188 -11.07 -11.37 12.24
CA SER A 188 -9.75 -11.94 12.52
C SER A 188 -9.36 -11.78 13.99
N ASP A 189 -9.49 -10.58 14.56
CA ASP A 189 -9.20 -10.35 15.99
C ASP A 189 -10.14 -11.12 16.90
N ARG A 190 -11.43 -11.22 16.53
CA ARG A 190 -12.41 -12.02 17.25
C ARG A 190 -12.05 -13.51 17.28
N ILE A 191 -11.48 -14.06 16.20
CA ILE A 191 -10.97 -15.44 16.20
C ILE A 191 -9.80 -15.57 17.20
N ALA A 192 -8.87 -14.61 17.21
CA ALA A 192 -7.75 -14.62 18.14
C ALA A 192 -8.20 -14.55 19.60
N GLU A 193 -9.22 -13.74 19.92
CA GLU A 193 -9.85 -13.67 21.24
C GLU A 193 -10.50 -15.00 21.62
N GLN A 194 -11.29 -15.61 20.73
CA GLN A 194 -11.92 -16.90 20.97
C GLN A 194 -10.90 -18.01 21.27
N LEU A 195 -9.79 -18.03 20.55
CA LEU A 195 -8.70 -18.99 20.78
C LEU A 195 -8.02 -18.75 22.14
N ASP A 196 -7.89 -17.49 22.55
CA ASP A 196 -7.32 -17.13 23.86
C ASP A 196 -8.25 -17.51 25.02
N GLU A 197 -9.55 -17.28 24.87
CA GLU A 197 -10.56 -17.71 25.85
C GLU A 197 -10.61 -19.23 25.99
N LEU A 198 -10.54 -19.97 24.87
CA LEU A 198 -10.49 -21.43 24.90
C LEU A 198 -9.21 -21.93 25.55
N ARG A 199 -8.08 -21.28 25.29
CA ARG A 199 -6.79 -21.57 25.94
C ARG A 199 -6.90 -21.38 27.45
N SER A 200 -7.44 -20.25 27.90
CA SER A 200 -7.58 -19.94 29.33
C SER A 200 -8.49 -20.96 30.03
N ARG A 201 -9.65 -21.27 29.44
CA ARG A 201 -10.56 -22.29 29.99
C ARG A 201 -9.93 -23.69 30.04
N ALA A 202 -9.17 -24.09 29.01
CA ALA A 202 -8.48 -25.37 28.97
C ALA A 202 -7.37 -25.49 30.05
N GLN A 203 -6.85 -24.38 30.57
CA GLN A 203 -5.93 -24.40 31.71
C GLN A 203 -6.64 -24.69 33.04
N GLU A 204 -7.91 -24.31 33.16
CA GLU A 204 -8.69 -24.50 34.39
C GLU A 204 -9.39 -25.86 34.42
N SER A 205 -9.98 -26.27 33.29
CA SER A 205 -10.75 -27.51 33.18
C SER A 205 -10.75 -28.05 31.76
N GLU A 206 -10.98 -29.36 31.62
CA GLU A 206 -11.10 -30.00 30.31
C GLU A 206 -12.26 -29.40 29.50
N GLN A 207 -11.99 -29.02 28.25
CA GLN A 207 -12.97 -28.45 27.35
C GLN A 207 -13.34 -29.43 26.24
N ASP A 208 -14.56 -29.26 25.70
CA ASP A 208 -15.01 -29.96 24.51
C ASP A 208 -14.28 -29.41 23.26
N PRO A 209 -13.54 -30.25 22.51
CA PRO A 209 -12.91 -29.86 21.25
C PRO A 209 -13.86 -29.28 20.20
N ALA A 210 -15.16 -29.60 20.26
CA ALA A 210 -16.17 -29.02 19.37
C ALA A 210 -16.26 -27.49 19.50
N ALA A 211 -15.77 -26.91 20.60
CA ALA A 211 -15.74 -25.46 20.79
C ALA A 211 -14.85 -24.73 19.76
N LEU A 212 -13.89 -25.42 19.13
CA LEU A 212 -13.05 -24.89 18.04
C LEU A 212 -13.79 -24.71 16.72
N ALA A 213 -14.91 -25.41 16.52
CA ALA A 213 -15.66 -25.37 15.25
C ALA A 213 -16.14 -23.96 14.90
N ARG A 214 -16.44 -23.13 15.91
CA ARG A 214 -16.84 -21.73 15.69
C ARG A 214 -15.70 -20.90 15.09
N SER A 215 -14.48 -21.06 15.62
CA SER A 215 -13.31 -20.33 15.11
C SER A 215 -12.97 -20.78 13.70
N VAL A 216 -13.01 -22.09 13.42
CA VAL A 216 -12.84 -22.64 12.06
C VAL A 216 -13.88 -22.08 11.08
N ALA A 217 -15.15 -22.01 11.48
CA ALA A 217 -16.21 -21.46 10.63
C ALA A 217 -15.98 -19.99 10.29
N VAL A 218 -15.57 -19.16 11.27
CA VAL A 218 -15.27 -17.74 11.02
C VAL A 218 -14.01 -17.60 10.15
N GLN A 219 -13.00 -18.44 10.32
CA GLN A 219 -11.82 -18.45 9.44
C GLN A 219 -12.20 -18.75 7.98
N LEU A 220 -13.14 -19.66 7.75
CA LEU A 220 -13.65 -19.95 6.41
C LEU A 220 -14.44 -18.76 5.82
N GLU A 221 -15.16 -17.99 6.64
CA GLU A 221 -15.80 -16.75 6.20
C GLU A 221 -14.76 -15.71 5.77
N VAL A 222 -13.69 -15.52 6.57
CA VAL A 222 -12.57 -14.64 6.22
C VAL A 222 -11.93 -15.06 4.89
N GLU A 223 -11.68 -16.36 4.68
CA GLU A 223 -11.15 -16.86 3.40
C GLU A 223 -12.05 -16.48 2.21
N ARG A 224 -13.37 -16.62 2.34
CA ARG A 224 -14.33 -16.30 1.28
C ARG A 224 -14.37 -14.81 0.98
N ASP A 225 -14.30 -13.97 2.01
CA ASP A 225 -14.31 -12.52 1.81
C ASP A 225 -13.02 -12.06 1.11
N LEU A 226 -11.87 -12.61 1.51
CA LEU A 226 -10.59 -12.33 0.85
C LEU A 226 -10.58 -12.81 -0.60
N ASP A 227 -11.16 -13.98 -0.87
CA ASP A 227 -11.34 -14.50 -2.24
C ASP A 227 -12.20 -13.55 -3.09
N ALA A 228 -13.33 -13.08 -2.55
CA ALA A 228 -14.20 -12.12 -3.23
C ALA A 228 -13.51 -10.78 -3.51
N ILE A 229 -12.66 -10.30 -2.61
CA ILE A 229 -11.81 -9.11 -2.84
C ILE A 229 -10.83 -9.37 -3.99
N VAL A 230 -10.10 -10.49 -3.97
CA VAL A 230 -9.13 -10.85 -5.01
C VAL A 230 -9.80 -10.93 -6.38
N VAL A 231 -10.99 -11.54 -6.47
CA VAL A 231 -11.77 -11.63 -7.71
C VAL A 231 -12.14 -10.24 -8.24
N ARG A 232 -12.70 -9.37 -7.40
CA ARG A 232 -13.06 -8.00 -7.82
C ARG A 232 -11.84 -7.19 -8.27
N MET A 233 -10.69 -7.36 -7.61
CA MET A 233 -9.45 -6.70 -8.04
C MET A 233 -8.93 -7.26 -9.36
N SER A 234 -9.05 -8.58 -9.61
CA SER A 234 -8.71 -9.19 -10.89
C SER A 234 -9.58 -8.67 -12.03
N GLU A 235 -10.90 -8.63 -11.84
CA GLU A 235 -11.84 -8.10 -12.84
C GLU A 235 -11.53 -6.64 -13.18
N PHE A 236 -11.18 -5.83 -12.18
CA PHE A 236 -10.71 -4.46 -12.39
C PHE A 236 -9.43 -4.41 -13.24
N GLY A 237 -8.46 -5.28 -12.95
CA GLY A 237 -7.23 -5.40 -13.71
C GLY A 237 -7.46 -5.76 -15.18
N ASP A 238 -8.33 -6.73 -15.43
CA ASP A 238 -8.70 -7.18 -16.78
C ASP A 238 -9.38 -6.06 -17.59
N LEU A 239 -10.34 -5.36 -16.97
CA LEU A 239 -11.00 -4.20 -17.57
C LEU A 239 -10.00 -3.10 -17.92
N ARG A 240 -9.03 -2.83 -17.04
CA ARG A 240 -7.97 -1.83 -17.30
C ARG A 240 -7.04 -2.25 -18.42
N GLY A 241 -6.66 -3.53 -18.48
CA GLY A 241 -5.88 -4.08 -19.59
C GLY A 241 -6.58 -3.90 -20.94
N LEU A 242 -7.90 -4.12 -20.99
CA LEU A 242 -8.71 -3.91 -22.19
C LEU A 242 -8.77 -2.42 -22.59
N ILE A 243 -8.93 -1.50 -21.64
CA ILE A 243 -8.91 -0.05 -21.90
C ILE A 243 -7.55 0.37 -22.48
N GLN A 244 -6.44 -0.13 -21.95
CA GLN A 244 -5.10 0.16 -22.48
C GLN A 244 -4.95 -0.31 -23.92
N LEU A 245 -5.38 -1.53 -24.24
CA LEU A 245 -5.38 -2.06 -25.61
C LEU A 245 -6.21 -1.18 -26.54
N MET A 246 -7.40 -0.73 -26.12
CA MET A 246 -8.23 0.17 -26.92
C MET A 246 -7.56 1.53 -27.16
N ARG A 247 -6.91 2.11 -26.14
CA ARG A 247 -6.17 3.37 -26.28
C ARG A 247 -5.00 3.21 -27.25
N GLU A 248 -4.27 2.09 -27.19
CA GLU A 248 -3.19 1.80 -28.12
C GLU A 248 -3.69 1.64 -29.57
N ILE A 249 -4.78 0.89 -29.77
CA ILE A 249 -5.41 0.73 -31.09
C ILE A 249 -5.82 2.11 -31.64
N LYS A 250 -6.43 2.96 -30.82
CA LYS A 250 -6.82 4.32 -31.22
C LYS A 250 -5.61 5.15 -31.64
N ARG A 251 -4.53 5.17 -30.84
CA ARG A 251 -3.29 5.90 -31.20
C ARG A 251 -2.70 5.40 -32.52
N ARG A 252 -2.67 4.07 -32.74
CA ARG A 252 -2.21 3.49 -34.01
C ARG A 252 -3.09 3.91 -35.18
N GLN A 253 -4.42 3.92 -35.00
CA GLN A 253 -5.36 4.38 -36.04
C GLN A 253 -5.21 5.87 -36.37
N GLU A 254 -4.96 6.71 -35.35
CA GLU A 254 -4.69 8.13 -35.54
C GLU A 254 -3.37 8.37 -36.27
N GLY A 255 -2.30 7.68 -35.88
CA GLY A 255 -1.02 7.73 -36.58
C GLY A 255 -1.12 7.28 -38.04
N LEU A 256 -1.84 6.18 -38.32
CA LEU A 256 -2.08 5.73 -39.70
C LEU A 256 -2.88 6.76 -40.52
N ARG A 257 -3.84 7.45 -39.92
CA ARG A 257 -4.60 8.52 -40.59
C ARG A 257 -3.72 9.73 -40.89
N GLU A 258 -2.85 10.10 -39.98
CA GLU A 258 -1.91 11.21 -40.15
C GLU A 258 -0.83 10.89 -41.20
N ASP A 259 -0.29 9.66 -41.18
CA ASP A 259 0.62 9.15 -42.21
C ASP A 259 -0.05 9.13 -43.60
N THR A 260 -1.30 8.65 -43.67
CA THR A 260 -2.06 8.64 -44.93
C THR A 260 -2.31 10.07 -45.43
N ARG A 261 -2.70 10.99 -44.53
CA ARG A 261 -2.95 12.39 -44.87
C ARG A 261 -1.69 13.08 -45.38
N SER A 262 -0.57 12.89 -44.69
CA SER A 262 0.72 13.46 -45.07
C SER A 262 1.28 12.88 -46.38
N GLN A 263 0.98 11.62 -46.71
CA GLN A 263 1.27 11.04 -48.03
C GLN A 263 0.39 11.66 -49.13
N THR A 264 -0.92 11.79 -48.92
CA THR A 264 -1.79 12.47 -49.90
C THR A 264 -1.48 13.95 -50.09
N GLU A 265 -1.05 14.67 -49.06
CA GLU A 265 -0.61 16.07 -49.17
C GLU A 265 0.73 16.20 -49.90
N LYS A 266 1.62 15.21 -49.79
CA LYS A 266 2.87 15.14 -50.58
C LYS A 266 2.63 14.78 -52.05
N ASP A 267 1.73 13.84 -52.33
CA ASP A 267 1.44 13.41 -53.71
C ASP A 267 0.50 14.37 -54.46
N GLY A 268 -0.35 15.14 -53.75
CA GLY A 268 -1.25 16.14 -54.33
C GLY A 268 -0.63 17.51 -54.61
N GLY A 269 0.57 17.79 -54.09
CA GLY A 269 1.28 19.07 -54.25
C GLY A 269 2.14 19.19 -55.52
N GLY A 270 2.32 18.10 -56.27
CA GLY A 270 3.17 18.07 -57.48
C GLY A 270 2.47 18.39 -58.81
N GLY A 271 1.20 18.79 -58.78
CA GLY A 271 0.36 18.91 -59.98
C GLY A 271 -0.04 20.34 -60.35
N LYS A 272 0.91 21.27 -60.47
CA LYS A 272 0.73 22.53 -61.24
C LYS A 272 2.07 23.03 -61.80
N GLU A 273 2.55 22.35 -62.83
CA GLU A 273 3.32 22.98 -63.90
C GLU A 273 2.76 22.45 -65.23
N GLU A 274 1.92 23.27 -65.87
CA GLU A 274 1.85 23.49 -67.33
C GLU A 274 1.01 24.74 -67.62
#